data_AF-A0AAN9SGM5-F1
#
_entry.id   AF-A0AAN9SGM5-F1
#
_cell.length_a   1.000
_cell.length_b   1.000
_cell.length_c   1.000
_cell.angle_alpha   90.00
_cell.angle_beta   90.00
_cell.angle_gamma   90.00
#
_symmetry.space_group_name_H-M   'P 1'
#
loop_
_entity.id
_entity.type
_entity.pdbx_description
1 polymer ?
#
loop_
_entity_poly.entity_id
_entity_poly.type
_entity_poly.pdbx_seq_one_letter_code
_entity_poly.pdbx_strand_id
1 'polypeptide(L)'
;MEVAIIIDILRRAKANVVVASVEHKLEIVESRNVKLEADMLLDEAAKLSYDLIVLHAQCLHIFFKNLGEFAEKANRIKQILWSNLCMEPHGLLNGQKAAAFPAMCSKLSDQSEVENRVVVDGNLITSRGPGTSIEFAF
;
A
#
# COMPACT_ATOMS: atom_id res chain seq x y z
N MET A 1 8.00 0.63 9.92
CA MET A 1 7.10 0.13 10.99
C MET A 1 5.80 -0.38 10.41
N GLU A 2 5.08 0.42 9.59
CA GLU A 2 3.84 0.01 8.91
C GLU A 2 3.96 -1.37 8.25
N VAL A 3 4.94 -1.53 7.36
CA VAL A 3 5.16 -2.76 6.58
C VAL A 3 5.34 -3.99 7.49
N ALA A 4 6.18 -3.89 8.53
CA ALA A 4 6.43 -5.00 9.44
C ALA A 4 5.18 -5.43 10.22
N ILE A 5 4.35 -4.48 10.65
CA ILE A 5 3.08 -4.76 11.36
C ILE A 5 2.11 -5.50 10.45
N ILE A 6 1.93 -5.00 9.22
CA ILE A 6 1.00 -5.59 8.25
C ILE A 6 1.42 -7.01 7.89
N ILE A 7 2.72 -7.22 7.62
CA ILE A 7 3.27 -8.56 7.34
C ILE A 7 3.01 -9.52 8.50
N ASP A 8 3.31 -9.10 9.74
CA ASP A 8 3.14 -9.93 10.93
C ASP A 8 1.68 -10.34 11.13
N ILE A 9 0.74 -9.39 11.08
CA ILE A 9 -0.69 -9.66 11.28
C ILE A 9 -1.26 -10.56 10.18
N LEU A 10 -0.96 -10.29 8.91
CA LEU A 10 -1.43 -11.14 7.80
C LEU A 10 -0.86 -12.56 7.89
N ARG A 11 0.43 -12.71 8.23
CA ARG A 11 1.03 -14.04 8.46
C ARG A 11 0.41 -14.75 9.66
N ARG A 12 0.08 -14.05 10.75
CA ARG A 12 -0.67 -14.63 11.90
C ARG A 12 -2.07 -15.09 11.50
N ALA A 13 -2.71 -14.39 10.57
CA ALA A 13 -3.98 -14.79 9.96
C ALA A 13 -3.84 -15.95 8.95
N LYS A 14 -2.64 -16.54 8.82
CA LYS A 14 -2.30 -17.62 7.89
C LYS A 14 -2.36 -17.24 6.41
N ALA A 15 -2.33 -15.95 6.09
CA ALA A 15 -2.16 -15.51 4.71
C ALA A 15 -0.74 -15.83 4.21
N ASN A 16 -0.63 -16.21 2.93
CA ASN A 16 0.67 -16.32 2.27
C ASN A 16 1.13 -14.92 1.84
N VAL A 17 2.13 -14.38 2.54
CA VAL A 17 2.60 -13.00 2.33
C VAL A 17 3.97 -13.01 1.67
N VAL A 18 4.02 -12.42 0.47
CA VAL A 18 5.25 -12.15 -0.28
C VAL A 18 5.62 -10.67 -0.13
N VAL A 19 6.83 -10.41 0.35
CA VAL A 19 7.43 -9.07 0.40
C VAL A 19 8.25 -8.88 -0.87
N ALA A 20 7.84 -7.94 -1.72
CA ALA A 20 8.54 -7.62 -2.95
C ALA A 20 9.34 -6.32 -2.80
N SER A 21 10.62 -6.36 -3.13
CA SER A 21 11.46 -5.15 -3.17
C SER A 21 11.25 -4.39 -4.47
N VAL A 22 10.95 -3.11 -4.35
CA VAL A 22 10.87 -2.16 -5.48
C VAL A 22 12.25 -1.63 -5.89
N GLU A 23 13.29 -1.97 -5.14
CA GLU A 23 14.69 -1.65 -5.44
C GLU A 23 15.31 -2.73 -6.36
N HIS A 24 16.54 -2.49 -6.83
CA HIS A 24 17.30 -3.48 -7.61
C HIS A 24 17.90 -4.63 -6.78
N LYS A 25 17.65 -4.65 -5.46
CA LYS A 25 18.17 -5.65 -4.51
C LYS A 25 17.11 -6.01 -3.47
N LEU A 26 17.30 -7.15 -2.80
CA LEU A 26 16.38 -7.64 -1.76
C LEU A 26 16.47 -6.85 -0.44
N GLU A 27 17.62 -6.26 -0.14
CA GLU A 27 17.77 -5.42 1.06
C GLU A 27 17.05 -4.08 0.86
N ILE A 28 16.04 -3.82 1.69
CA ILE A 28 15.27 -2.57 1.76
C ILE A 28 15.72 -1.81 3.00
N VAL A 29 16.03 -0.53 2.85
CA VAL A 29 16.30 0.38 3.98
C VAL A 29 15.14 1.34 4.13
N GLU A 30 14.40 1.21 5.23
CA GLU A 30 13.28 2.07 5.55
C GLU A 30 13.76 3.46 6.00
N SER A 31 12.87 4.46 5.91
CA SER A 31 13.08 5.86 6.36
C SER A 31 13.71 6.10 7.74
N ARG A 32 13.73 5.10 8.64
CA ARG A 32 14.33 5.19 10.00
C ARG A 32 15.51 4.22 10.16
N ASN A 33 16.18 3.87 9.07
CA ASN A 33 17.34 2.95 9.00
C ASN A 33 17.06 1.52 9.46
N VAL A 34 15.78 1.13 9.52
CA VAL A 34 15.41 -0.29 9.70
C VAL A 34 15.69 -1.01 8.39
N LYS A 35 16.40 -2.12 8.47
CA LYS A 35 16.68 -2.99 7.31
C LYS A 35 15.67 -4.12 7.27
N LEU A 36 15.11 -4.34 6.09
CA LEU A 36 14.27 -5.49 5.77
C LEU A 36 14.90 -6.25 4.61
N GLU A 37 14.74 -7.56 4.60
CA GLU A 37 15.09 -8.39 3.45
C GLU A 37 13.79 -8.87 2.81
N ALA A 38 13.59 -8.50 1.55
CA ALA A 38 12.43 -8.91 0.77
C ALA A 38 12.55 -10.37 0.33
N ASP A 39 11.41 -11.01 0.08
CA ASP A 39 11.35 -12.39 -0.41
C ASP A 39 11.76 -12.47 -1.89
N MET A 40 11.47 -11.44 -2.68
CA MET A 40 11.84 -11.36 -4.10
C MET A 40 11.86 -9.92 -4.63
N LEU A 41 12.35 -9.74 -5.85
CA LEU A 41 12.26 -8.47 -6.58
C LEU A 41 10.85 -8.27 -7.15
N LEU A 42 10.48 -7.00 -7.33
CA LEU A 42 9.18 -6.59 -7.89
C LEU A 42 8.88 -7.24 -9.24
N ASP A 43 9.88 -7.33 -10.12
CA ASP A 43 9.72 -7.90 -11.46
C ASP A 43 9.36 -9.39 -11.43
N GLU A 44 9.86 -10.13 -10.45
CA GLU A 44 9.52 -11.53 -10.23
C GLU A 44 8.12 -11.66 -9.60
N ALA A 45 7.82 -10.84 -8.59
CA ALA A 45 6.50 -10.79 -7.96
C ALA A 45 5.40 -10.46 -8.99
N ALA A 46 5.67 -9.55 -9.92
CA ALA A 46 4.73 -9.14 -10.96
C ALA A 46 4.35 -10.25 -11.95
N LYS A 47 5.05 -11.39 -11.95
CA LYS A 47 4.71 -12.58 -12.76
C LYS A 47 3.68 -13.48 -12.06
N LEU A 48 3.42 -13.26 -10.77
CA LEU A 48 2.51 -14.04 -9.94
C LEU A 48 1.13 -13.37 -9.84
N SER A 49 0.17 -14.08 -9.24
CA SER A 49 -1.17 -13.57 -8.96
C SER A 49 -1.39 -13.42 -7.46
N TYR A 50 -2.09 -12.36 -7.05
CA TYR A 50 -2.36 -12.06 -5.64
C TYR A 50 -3.83 -11.68 -5.44
N ASP A 51 -4.39 -12.11 -4.31
CA ASP A 51 -5.73 -11.66 -3.89
C ASP A 51 -5.70 -10.22 -3.35
N LEU A 52 -4.58 -9.81 -2.76
CA LEU A 52 -4.40 -8.51 -2.12
C LEU A 52 -3.01 -7.98 -2.43
N ILE A 53 -2.91 -6.68 -2.79
CA ILE A 53 -1.64 -5.97 -2.83
C ILE A 53 -1.67 -4.83 -1.80
N VAL A 54 -0.62 -4.77 -0.99
CA VAL A 54 -0.42 -3.70 -0.01
C VAL A 54 0.69 -2.77 -0.49
N LEU A 55 0.38 -1.48 -0.55
CA LEU A 55 1.30 -0.45 -1.00
C LEU A 55 1.59 0.54 0.13
N HIS A 56 2.88 0.64 0.45
CA HIS A 56 3.42 1.55 1.43
C HIS A 56 3.82 2.88 0.77
N ALA A 57 3.52 4.04 1.41
CA ALA A 57 3.74 5.36 0.81
C ALA A 57 5.14 5.61 0.24
N GLN A 58 6.18 5.08 0.89
CA GLN A 58 7.56 5.32 0.45
C GLN A 58 7.86 4.74 -0.93
N CYS A 59 7.09 3.74 -1.37
CA CYS A 59 7.28 3.07 -2.66
C CYS A 59 6.47 3.72 -3.79
N LEU A 60 5.66 4.75 -3.50
CA LEU A 60 4.70 5.31 -4.43
C LEU A 60 5.36 5.90 -5.69
N HIS A 61 6.47 6.63 -5.54
CA HIS A 61 7.13 7.24 -6.71
C HIS A 61 7.66 6.18 -7.69
N ILE A 62 7.98 4.97 -7.19
CA ILE A 62 8.47 3.84 -8.00
C ILE A 62 7.28 3.14 -8.64
N PHE A 63 6.21 2.95 -7.85
CA PHE A 63 4.96 2.41 -8.34
C PHE A 63 4.37 3.26 -9.48
N PHE A 64 4.42 4.60 -9.37
CA PHE A 64 3.91 5.49 -10.41
C PHE A 64 4.71 5.48 -11.71
N LYS A 65 6.04 5.32 -11.65
CA LYS A 65 6.86 5.17 -12.86
C LYS A 65 6.49 3.91 -13.63
N ASN A 66 6.11 2.85 -12.92
CA ASN A 66 5.77 1.56 -13.49
C ASN A 66 4.25 1.32 -13.49
N LEU A 67 3.44 2.37 -13.28
CA LEU A 67 2.01 2.25 -13.04
C LEU A 67 1.26 1.66 -14.23
N GLY A 68 1.69 1.94 -15.46
CA GLY A 68 1.08 1.36 -16.66
C GLY A 68 1.21 -0.16 -16.66
N GLU A 69 2.41 -0.67 -16.36
CA GLU A 69 2.67 -2.11 -16.27
C GLU A 69 1.99 -2.73 -15.05
N PHE A 70 1.95 -2.00 -13.93
CA PHE A 70 1.28 -2.45 -12.71
C PHE A 70 -0.23 -2.43 -12.85
N ALA A 71 -0.83 -1.44 -13.50
CA ALA A 71 -2.27 -1.30 -13.71
C ALA A 71 -2.81 -2.31 -14.73
N GLU A 72 -2.05 -2.60 -15.81
CA GLU A 72 -2.39 -3.71 -16.71
C GLU A 72 -2.33 -5.06 -15.99
N LYS A 73 -1.32 -5.28 -15.13
CA LYS A 73 -1.23 -6.46 -14.27
C LYS A 73 -2.24 -6.41 -13.10
N ALA A 74 -2.71 -5.22 -12.72
CA ALA A 74 -3.68 -4.99 -11.65
C ALA A 74 -5.10 -5.42 -12.00
N ASN A 75 -5.41 -5.64 -13.29
CA ASN A 75 -6.61 -6.38 -13.67
C ASN A 75 -6.65 -7.82 -13.08
N ARG A 76 -5.55 -8.31 -12.50
CA ARG A 76 -5.47 -9.55 -11.72
C ARG A 76 -5.50 -9.37 -10.20
N ILE A 77 -5.60 -8.13 -9.71
CA ILE A 77 -5.60 -7.78 -8.28
C ILE A 77 -7.05 -7.59 -7.84
N LYS A 78 -7.47 -8.32 -6.79
CA LYS A 78 -8.84 -8.20 -6.29
C LYS A 78 -9.00 -7.00 -5.36
N GLN A 79 -7.97 -6.63 -4.59
CA GLN A 79 -8.00 -5.51 -3.64
C GLN A 79 -6.64 -4.81 -3.50
N ILE A 80 -6.65 -3.48 -3.34
CA ILE A 80 -5.45 -2.68 -3.11
C ILE A 80 -5.58 -1.90 -1.79
N LEU A 81 -4.54 -2.04 -0.97
CA LEU A 81 -4.48 -1.56 0.40
C LEU A 81 -3.39 -0.47 0.51
N TRP A 82 -3.75 0.76 0.92
CA TRP A 82 -2.83 1.93 0.93
C TRP A 82 -2.69 2.55 2.32
N SER A 83 -1.48 2.66 2.84
CA SER A 83 -1.31 2.93 4.28
C SER A 83 -1.50 4.40 4.71
N ASN A 84 -1.32 5.40 3.84
CA ASN A 84 -1.21 6.81 4.29
C ASN A 84 -1.12 7.91 3.20
N LEU A 85 -1.35 7.63 1.91
CA LEU A 85 -0.99 8.56 0.83
C LEU A 85 -2.17 9.07 0.02
N CYS A 86 -2.13 10.36 -0.33
CA CYS A 86 -3.12 10.94 -1.23
C CYS A 86 -2.85 10.47 -2.67
N MET A 87 -3.72 9.58 -3.13
CA MET A 87 -3.74 8.99 -4.48
C MET A 87 -4.43 9.87 -5.52
N GLU A 88 -5.17 10.88 -5.07
CA GLU A 88 -5.90 11.85 -5.88
C GLU A 88 -5.04 12.53 -6.97
N PRO A 89 -3.82 13.03 -6.68
CA PRO A 89 -3.01 13.74 -7.67
C PRO A 89 -2.59 12.86 -8.84
N HIS A 90 -2.76 11.54 -8.71
CA HIS A 90 -2.43 10.56 -9.71
C HIS A 90 -3.66 9.87 -10.32
N GLY A 91 -4.86 10.35 -10.00
CA GLY A 91 -6.11 9.84 -10.57
C GLY A 91 -6.49 8.42 -10.14
N LEU A 92 -5.91 7.89 -9.05
CA LEU A 92 -6.14 6.51 -8.65
C LEU A 92 -7.32 6.30 -7.71
N LEU A 93 -7.91 7.37 -7.15
CA LEU A 93 -9.08 7.24 -6.27
C LEU A 93 -10.38 7.08 -7.05
N ASN A 94 -10.49 7.56 -8.29
CA ASN A 94 -11.68 7.42 -9.13
C ASN A 94 -13.01 7.79 -8.42
N GLY A 95 -12.98 8.78 -7.53
CA GLY A 95 -14.14 9.22 -6.76
C GLY A 95 -14.46 8.39 -5.51
N GLN A 96 -13.59 7.44 -5.14
CA GLN A 96 -13.69 6.68 -3.90
C GLN A 96 -13.22 7.49 -2.69
N LYS A 97 -13.85 7.23 -1.55
CA LYS A 97 -13.51 7.79 -0.25
C LYS A 97 -12.22 7.18 0.30
N ALA A 98 -11.42 8.01 0.98
CA ALA A 98 -10.15 7.58 1.54
C ALA A 98 -9.83 8.26 2.87
N ALA A 99 -9.17 7.53 3.77
CA ALA A 99 -8.38 8.10 4.85
C ALA A 99 -7.04 8.60 4.29
N ALA A 100 -6.47 9.64 4.90
CA ALA A 100 -5.15 10.14 4.52
C ALA A 100 -4.33 10.60 5.72
N PHE A 101 -3.01 10.57 5.57
CA PHE A 101 -2.12 11.19 6.53
C PHE A 101 -2.49 12.68 6.72
N PRO A 102 -2.45 13.23 7.96
CA PRO A 102 -2.95 14.59 8.22
C PRO A 102 -2.40 15.68 7.29
N ALA A 103 -1.14 15.59 6.90
CA ALA A 103 -0.51 16.55 5.99
C ALA A 103 -0.94 16.40 4.51
N MET A 104 -1.73 15.37 4.20
CA MET A 104 -2.21 15.03 2.86
C MET A 104 -3.74 15.16 2.73
N CYS A 105 -4.48 15.39 3.81
CA CYS A 105 -5.95 15.49 3.78
C CYS A 105 -6.44 16.59 2.82
N SER A 106 -5.76 17.74 2.78
CA SER A 106 -6.13 18.85 1.89
C SER A 106 -5.90 18.59 0.40
N LYS A 107 -5.23 17.48 0.06
CA LYS A 107 -4.99 17.07 -1.33
C LYS A 107 -6.10 16.17 -1.89
N LEU A 108 -6.99 15.67 -1.02
CA LEU A 108 -8.15 14.89 -1.43
C LEU A 108 -9.28 15.84 -1.87
N SER A 109 -9.97 15.48 -2.95
CA SER A 109 -11.14 16.21 -3.43
C SER A 109 -12.35 15.97 -2.53
N ASP A 110 -12.52 14.72 -2.07
CA ASP A 110 -13.49 14.34 -1.04
C ASP A 110 -12.80 14.26 0.33
N GLN A 111 -13.15 15.19 1.21
CA GLN A 111 -12.61 15.27 2.57
C GLN A 111 -13.50 14.60 3.63
N SER A 112 -14.58 13.91 3.23
CA SER A 112 -15.61 13.40 4.15
C SER A 112 -15.12 12.31 5.12
N GLU A 113 -14.15 11.48 4.71
CA GLU A 113 -13.67 10.35 5.51
C GLU A 113 -12.17 10.46 5.89
N VAL A 114 -11.52 11.59 5.60
CA VAL A 114 -10.05 11.73 5.66
C VAL A 114 -9.46 11.59 7.05
N GLU A 115 -10.27 11.82 8.08
CA GLU A 115 -9.86 11.74 9.47
C GLU A 115 -10.06 10.34 10.08
N ASN A 116 -10.75 9.43 9.39
CA ASN A 116 -10.94 8.08 9.89
C ASN A 116 -9.62 7.32 9.97
N ARG A 117 -9.53 6.38 10.91
CA ARG A 117 -8.32 5.55 11.09
C ARG A 117 -8.10 4.62 9.90
N VAL A 118 -9.20 4.04 9.41
CA VAL A 118 -9.27 3.15 8.25
C VAL A 118 -10.56 3.47 7.49
N VAL A 119 -10.49 3.49 6.16
CA VAL A 119 -11.66 3.63 5.27
C VAL A 119 -11.65 2.46 4.31
N VAL A 120 -12.81 1.84 4.15
CA VAL A 120 -13.06 0.77 3.18
C VAL A 120 -14.10 1.29 2.19
N ASP A 121 -13.72 1.45 0.94
CA ASP A 121 -14.61 1.85 -0.15
C ASP A 121 -14.45 0.90 -1.35
N GLY A 122 -15.35 -0.08 -1.43
CA GLY A 122 -15.26 -1.17 -2.41
C GLY A 122 -13.99 -2.01 -2.20
N ASN A 123 -13.12 -2.04 -3.21
CA ASN A 123 -11.85 -2.78 -3.19
C ASN A 123 -10.66 -1.91 -2.73
N LEU A 124 -10.91 -0.65 -2.36
CA LEU A 124 -9.92 0.28 -1.86
C LEU A 124 -10.00 0.35 -0.33
N ILE A 125 -8.90 0.02 0.32
CA ILE A 125 -8.78 0.18 1.77
C ILE A 125 -7.62 1.15 2.04
N THR A 126 -7.88 2.18 2.81
CA THR A 126 -6.92 3.24 3.12
C THR A 126 -6.78 3.45 4.62
N SER A 127 -5.62 3.94 5.06
CA SER A 127 -5.36 4.25 6.47
C SER A 127 -4.66 5.59 6.65
N ARG A 128 -4.63 6.06 7.91
CA ARG A 128 -4.17 7.39 8.27
C ARG A 128 -2.65 7.47 8.49
N GLY A 129 -1.96 6.37 8.82
CA GLY A 129 -0.51 6.40 9.08
C GLY A 129 0.00 5.28 9.98
N PRO A 130 1.22 5.46 10.53
CA PRO A 130 1.87 4.38 11.28
C PRO A 130 1.08 3.94 12.51
N GLY A 131 0.41 4.88 13.17
CA GLY A 131 -0.38 4.63 14.38
C GLY A 131 -1.71 3.91 14.12
N THR A 132 -2.06 3.62 12.88
CA THR A 132 -3.29 2.90 12.48
C THR A 132 -2.99 1.60 11.72
N SER A 133 -1.71 1.18 11.67
CA SER A 133 -1.25 0.00 10.92
C SER A 133 -1.87 -1.31 11.42
N ILE A 134 -2.18 -1.40 12.71
CA ILE A 134 -2.78 -2.58 13.31
C ILE A 134 -4.23 -2.71 12.84
N GLU A 135 -5.03 -1.65 12.98
CA GLU A 135 -6.43 -1.65 12.53
C GLU A 135 -6.56 -1.84 11.02
N PHE A 136 -5.58 -1.35 10.27
CA PHE A 136 -5.53 -1.52 8.83
C PHE A 136 -5.26 -2.96 8.37
N ALA A 137 -4.61 -3.77 9.20
CA ALA A 137 -4.25 -5.13 8.86
C ALA A 137 -5.29 -6.17 9.31
N PHE A 138 -6.32 -5.75 10.06
CA PHE A 138 -7.47 -6.58 10.45
C PHE A 138 -8.57 -6.54 9.40
#